data_AF-A0A2L0ETG5-F1
#
_entry.id   AF-A0A2L0ETG5-F1
#
_cell.length_a   1.000
_cell.length_b   1.000
_cell.length_c   1.000
_cell.angle_alpha   90.00
_cell.angle_beta   90.00
_cell.angle_gamma   90.00
#
_symmetry.space_group_name_H-M   'P 1'
#
loop_
_entity.id
_entity.type
_entity.pdbx_description
1 polymer ?
#
loop_
_entity_poly.entity_id
_entity_poly.type
_entity_poly.pdbx_seq_one_letter_code
_entity_poly.pdbx_strand_id
1 'polypeptide(L)'
;MEPLTILVGLGYVASAGLPAGLAYVRHRARRALGAGTPDSAADESTPVAPAYRGLVSATPAVRTTLLEVASELNLSPAALATVIELESGWDPGAPRLATGTPRAGLNQVTERAGLPGLDTPERVWAARTWSAERQLRELVRPYFARLAGRSPSWSAFDVYKRNFLPAAVGLPLDAQIAVRDSKEPVVPGVTLTKGAVYAANPGFDHPNANEKKGFFTWADVERVVRDVEGRAKGKWVTIGGQLVDAPTPAAQNARPAPQVSGPPPAPPAQVAPALRALVRQLNERWPGRSRASDGLLGDAAHQARKSDHNEGNALDVTHDPERGPDLDALAERLLADPRVTYVIWNKRIANRQIQGGAWRPYDGTNPHTRHLHVSIRAGARNAERPWALPDAGSAVAGAPAALPLPSVVEGWKEGLVDNVYWTELELGPYRLRVATDALSVRGVRLPVTFREVLELCRTSHYLPPTRAICDARWQAAARRVVLAPLGPPGLPALLERFPTLEAQAREWSKRIGPKSAALLDGPWKEWILEPQLKERQAVNYGLRREGGAVWQRPGHAHDDAHKDWSQLWAPVHRQATRDGEAIDLVDELARGSELLLGGALPPWLVEVLR
;
A
#
# COMPACT_ATOMS: atom_id res chain seq x y z
N MET A 1 30.50 38.55 14.98
CA MET A 1 31.80 37.88 15.15
C MET A 1 31.53 36.39 15.31
N GLU A 2 31.87 35.60 14.29
CA GLU A 2 32.45 34.28 14.53
C GLU A 2 33.88 34.48 15.11
N PRO A 3 34.58 33.48 15.74
CA PRO A 3 34.61 32.09 15.25
C PRO A 3 35.03 30.93 16.22
N LEU A 4 35.21 29.73 15.62
CA LEU A 4 36.14 28.62 15.97
C LEU A 4 35.93 27.83 17.32
N THR A 5 36.45 26.61 17.59
CA THR A 5 36.80 25.37 16.82
C THR A 5 37.62 24.35 17.69
N ILE A 6 37.43 23.02 17.49
CA ILE A 6 38.39 21.88 17.75
C ILE A 6 38.70 21.31 19.17
N LEU A 7 38.20 20.08 19.42
CA LEU A 7 38.91 18.76 19.57
C LEU A 7 39.62 18.25 20.88
N VAL A 8 39.79 16.91 20.87
CA VAL A 8 40.66 15.96 21.65
C VAL A 8 40.28 15.51 23.09
N GLY A 9 40.38 14.19 23.35
CA GLY A 9 40.46 13.60 24.71
C GLY A 9 40.28 12.07 24.79
N LEU A 10 41.35 11.28 24.61
CA LEU A 10 41.35 9.80 24.76
C LEU A 10 41.75 9.37 26.20
N GLY A 11 41.24 8.23 26.68
CA GLY A 11 41.65 7.61 27.95
C GLY A 11 41.34 6.10 28.02
N TYR A 12 42.30 5.30 28.49
CA TYR A 12 42.36 3.84 28.34
C TYR A 12 42.64 3.18 29.72
N VAL A 13 41.85 2.18 30.17
CA VAL A 13 42.22 1.26 31.28
C VAL A 13 41.55 -0.11 31.09
N ALA A 14 42.21 -1.19 31.55
CA ALA A 14 41.75 -2.59 31.58
C ALA A 14 41.95 -3.18 33.01
N SER A 15 41.50 -4.39 33.40
CA SER A 15 41.10 -5.60 32.64
C SER A 15 40.14 -6.48 33.48
N ALA A 16 39.95 -7.75 33.05
CA ALA A 16 39.35 -8.89 33.80
C ALA A 16 37.82 -8.87 34.02
N GLY A 17 37.10 -10.00 33.95
CA GLY A 17 37.50 -11.36 33.55
C GLY A 17 36.52 -12.43 34.09
N LEU A 18 35.54 -12.86 33.29
CA LEU A 18 34.55 -13.91 33.65
C LEU A 18 34.11 -14.74 32.42
N PRO A 19 33.56 -15.96 32.60
CA PRO A 19 33.77 -17.08 31.67
C PRO A 19 32.81 -17.19 30.47
N ALA A 20 33.13 -18.13 29.58
CA ALA A 20 32.51 -18.34 28.27
C ALA A 20 31.04 -18.76 28.34
N GLY A 21 30.15 -17.86 27.90
CA GLY A 21 28.71 -18.16 27.76
C GLY A 21 27.87 -17.08 27.08
N LEU A 22 28.47 -16.08 26.39
CA LEU A 22 27.69 -14.95 25.86
C LEU A 22 28.35 -14.23 24.65
N ALA A 23 28.49 -14.96 23.53
CA ALA A 23 29.09 -14.45 22.29
C ALA A 23 28.04 -13.96 21.25
N TYR A 24 27.10 -13.07 21.66
CA TYR A 24 26.15 -12.45 20.70
C TYR A 24 25.78 -10.97 20.94
N VAL A 25 26.13 -10.36 22.08
CA VAL A 25 25.53 -9.06 22.49
C VAL A 25 26.48 -7.84 22.43
N ARG A 26 27.75 -7.99 22.02
CA ARG A 26 28.75 -6.88 22.06
C ARG A 26 29.18 -6.24 20.73
N HIS A 27 28.47 -6.46 19.62
CA HIS A 27 28.74 -5.77 18.35
C HIS A 27 27.67 -4.72 17.92
N ARG A 28 26.88 -4.16 18.85
CA ARG A 28 25.89 -3.10 18.52
C ARG A 28 25.88 -1.86 19.43
N ALA A 29 26.93 -1.63 20.22
CA ALA A 29 27.02 -0.50 21.17
C ALA A 29 28.06 0.59 20.83
N ARG A 30 28.77 0.49 19.69
CA ARG A 30 29.71 1.53 19.19
C ARG A 30 29.49 1.90 17.72
N ARG A 31 28.24 1.85 17.26
CA ARG A 31 27.81 2.36 15.95
C ARG A 31 26.59 3.30 16.04
N ALA A 32 26.40 3.90 17.21
CA ALA A 32 25.31 4.84 17.53
C ALA A 32 25.73 6.32 17.43
N LEU A 33 27.01 6.60 17.15
CA LEU A 33 27.54 7.94 16.89
C LEU A 33 28.51 7.85 15.70
N GLY A 34 28.12 8.36 14.53
CA GLY A 34 29.00 8.52 13.37
C GLY A 34 29.08 7.33 12.39
N ALA A 35 27.98 7.04 11.67
CA ALA A 35 27.98 6.47 10.31
C ALA A 35 26.58 6.65 9.70
N GLY A 36 26.49 7.14 8.47
CA GLY A 36 25.24 7.61 7.87
C GLY A 36 24.19 6.53 7.61
N THR A 37 22.94 7.02 7.46
CA THR A 37 21.87 6.32 6.72
C THR A 37 22.31 5.99 5.30
N PRO A 38 21.76 4.88 4.76
CA PRO A 38 21.48 4.85 3.33
C PRO A 38 20.07 4.27 3.06
N ASP A 39 19.25 4.75 2.12
CA ASP A 39 19.02 6.05 1.46
C ASP A 39 17.92 5.75 0.41
N SER A 40 16.99 6.61 0.03
CA SER A 40 16.53 7.90 0.55
C SER A 40 15.03 8.03 0.16
N ALA A 41 14.26 8.84 0.88
CA ALA A 41 13.13 9.48 0.20
C ALA A 41 13.76 10.44 -0.82
N ALA A 42 13.37 10.37 -2.09
CA ALA A 42 13.99 11.18 -3.13
C ALA A 42 13.89 12.66 -2.75
N ASP A 43 15.05 13.30 -2.57
CA ASP A 43 15.18 14.65 -2.02
C ASP A 43 14.39 15.66 -2.86
N GLU A 44 13.86 16.72 -2.25
CA GLU A 44 13.13 17.79 -2.95
C GLU A 44 13.99 18.47 -4.03
N SER A 45 15.32 18.39 -3.92
CA SER A 45 16.30 18.84 -4.93
C SER A 45 16.40 17.91 -6.16
N THR A 46 15.87 16.68 -6.10
CA THR A 46 16.03 15.66 -7.16
C THR A 46 15.42 16.14 -8.49
N PRO A 47 16.21 16.27 -9.58
CA PRO A 47 15.68 16.63 -10.90
C PRO A 47 14.76 15.53 -11.47
N VAL A 48 13.61 15.93 -12.00
CA VAL A 48 12.54 15.01 -12.43
C VAL A 48 12.49 14.87 -13.95
N ALA A 49 12.26 15.97 -14.65
CA ALA A 49 12.04 16.05 -16.09
C ALA A 49 12.18 17.50 -16.57
N PRO A 50 12.15 17.78 -17.89
CA PRO A 50 12.15 19.14 -18.41
C PRO A 50 11.03 20.01 -17.81
N ALA A 51 11.30 21.29 -17.62
CA ALA A 51 10.47 22.23 -16.88
C ALA A 51 9.21 22.70 -17.65
N TYR A 52 8.33 21.77 -17.99
CA TYR A 52 7.03 22.07 -18.61
C TYR A 52 6.11 22.80 -17.64
N ARG A 53 5.38 23.80 -18.13
CA ARG A 53 4.59 24.71 -17.28
C ARG A 53 3.62 23.98 -16.36
N GLY A 54 2.86 23.00 -16.87
CA GLY A 54 1.92 22.22 -16.06
C GLY A 54 2.62 21.31 -15.04
N LEU A 55 3.76 20.71 -15.38
CA LEU A 55 4.55 19.88 -14.48
C LEU A 55 5.24 20.69 -13.36
N VAL A 56 5.66 21.92 -13.66
CA VAL A 56 6.17 22.88 -12.67
C VAL A 56 5.08 23.27 -11.68
N SER A 57 3.87 23.57 -12.16
CA SER A 57 2.71 23.88 -11.31
C SER A 57 2.09 22.68 -10.58
N ALA A 58 2.54 21.45 -10.85
CA ALA A 58 2.02 20.25 -10.20
C ALA A 58 2.49 20.11 -8.73
N THR A 59 1.90 19.17 -7.99
CA THR A 59 2.34 18.84 -6.62
C THR A 59 3.67 18.06 -6.65
N PRO A 60 4.45 18.05 -5.55
CA PRO A 60 5.57 17.12 -5.40
C PRO A 60 5.13 15.66 -5.59
N ALA A 61 3.93 15.29 -5.13
CA ALA A 61 3.37 13.95 -5.30
C ALA A 61 3.20 13.56 -6.78
N VAL A 62 2.77 14.47 -7.68
CA VAL A 62 2.73 14.20 -9.13
C VAL A 62 4.13 13.95 -9.69
N ARG A 63 5.11 14.77 -9.30
CA ARG A 63 6.51 14.64 -9.77
C ARG A 63 7.19 13.36 -9.27
N THR A 64 6.98 12.98 -8.01
CA THR A 64 7.41 11.68 -7.48
C THR A 64 6.69 10.52 -8.20
N THR A 65 5.37 10.63 -8.42
CA THR A 65 4.60 9.61 -9.15
C THR A 65 5.08 9.44 -10.61
N LEU A 66 5.53 10.51 -11.26
CA LEU A 66 6.14 10.43 -12.60
C LEU A 66 7.46 9.62 -12.55
N LEU A 67 8.33 9.87 -11.57
CA LEU A 67 9.56 9.09 -11.38
C LEU A 67 9.25 7.62 -11.07
N GLU A 68 8.29 7.33 -10.19
CA GLU A 68 7.80 5.98 -9.89
C GLU A 68 7.35 5.26 -11.17
N VAL A 69 6.42 5.87 -11.92
CA VAL A 69 5.84 5.26 -13.13
C VAL A 69 6.87 5.09 -14.24
N ALA A 70 7.76 6.07 -14.46
CA ALA A 70 8.83 5.94 -15.44
C ALA A 70 9.82 4.83 -15.08
N SER A 71 10.15 4.69 -13.79
CA SER A 71 10.98 3.61 -13.25
C SER A 71 10.30 2.23 -13.41
N GLU A 72 9.03 2.10 -13.02
CA GLU A 72 8.24 0.86 -13.20
C GLU A 72 8.12 0.45 -14.68
N LEU A 73 8.10 1.41 -15.61
CA LEU A 73 8.06 1.15 -17.05
C LEU A 73 9.43 0.92 -17.69
N ASN A 74 10.53 1.21 -16.98
CA ASN A 74 11.89 1.30 -17.51
C ASN A 74 12.00 2.26 -18.72
N LEU A 75 11.34 3.42 -18.60
CA LEU A 75 11.37 4.52 -19.57
C LEU A 75 12.05 5.75 -18.96
N SER A 76 12.60 6.62 -19.80
CA SER A 76 13.11 7.92 -19.33
C SER A 76 11.95 8.78 -18.78
N PRO A 77 12.04 9.31 -17.54
CA PRO A 77 11.05 10.23 -17.00
C PRO A 77 10.87 11.49 -17.84
N ALA A 78 11.96 11.98 -18.46
CA ALA A 78 11.93 13.08 -19.40
C ALA A 78 11.14 12.70 -20.66
N ALA A 79 11.41 11.55 -21.28
CA ALA A 79 10.69 11.08 -22.46
C ALA A 79 9.17 10.93 -22.19
N LEU A 80 8.80 10.37 -21.03
CA LEU A 80 7.41 10.23 -20.63
C LEU A 80 6.75 11.60 -20.36
N ALA A 81 7.47 12.54 -19.75
CA ALA A 81 6.98 13.91 -19.53
C ALA A 81 6.78 14.70 -20.82
N THR A 82 7.66 14.53 -21.81
CA THR A 82 7.52 15.12 -23.15
C THR A 82 6.26 14.60 -23.85
N VAL A 83 5.96 13.30 -23.73
CA VAL A 83 4.72 12.72 -24.29
C VAL A 83 3.48 13.30 -23.61
N ILE A 84 3.49 13.46 -22.28
CA ILE A 84 2.36 14.07 -21.55
C ILE A 84 2.20 15.57 -21.90
N GLU A 85 3.30 16.30 -22.11
CA GLU A 85 3.27 17.68 -22.60
C GLU A 85 2.69 17.78 -24.03
N LEU A 86 3.02 16.83 -24.92
CA LEU A 86 2.46 16.74 -26.27
C LEU A 86 0.95 16.44 -26.27
N GLU A 87 0.50 15.52 -25.42
CA GLU A 87 -0.87 15.01 -25.41
C GLU A 87 -1.84 15.91 -24.63
N SER A 88 -1.42 16.52 -23.52
CA SER A 88 -2.31 17.35 -22.69
C SER A 88 -1.73 18.66 -22.14
N GLY A 89 -0.45 18.95 -22.38
CA GLY A 89 0.22 20.08 -21.69
C GLY A 89 0.22 19.93 -20.17
N TRP A 90 0.23 18.70 -19.67
CA TRP A 90 0.08 18.33 -18.26
C TRP A 90 -1.28 18.67 -17.62
N ASP A 91 -2.33 18.93 -18.41
CA ASP A 91 -3.71 19.11 -17.92
C ASP A 91 -4.42 17.74 -17.78
N PRO A 92 -4.76 17.26 -16.56
CA PRO A 92 -5.50 16.01 -16.38
C PRO A 92 -6.97 16.13 -16.84
N GLY A 93 -7.51 17.35 -16.98
CA GLY A 93 -8.83 17.63 -17.51
C GLY A 93 -8.92 17.63 -19.04
N ALA A 94 -7.81 17.40 -19.75
CA ALA A 94 -7.78 17.44 -21.21
C ALA A 94 -8.50 16.24 -21.86
N PRO A 95 -9.15 16.42 -23.02
CA PRO A 95 -9.53 17.70 -23.61
C PRO A 95 -10.72 18.27 -22.81
N ARG A 96 -10.75 19.59 -22.60
CA ARG A 96 -11.76 20.21 -21.71
C ARG A 96 -13.19 20.09 -22.28
N LEU A 97 -13.32 20.22 -23.60
CA LEU A 97 -14.60 20.01 -24.30
C LEU A 97 -14.85 18.52 -24.54
N ALA A 98 -16.04 18.05 -24.17
CA ALA A 98 -16.49 16.68 -24.42
C ALA A 98 -17.06 16.53 -25.85
N THR A 99 -16.25 16.88 -26.87
CA THR A 99 -16.64 16.83 -28.28
C THR A 99 -15.65 15.98 -29.08
N GLY A 100 -16.16 15.30 -30.12
CA GLY A 100 -15.37 14.34 -30.91
C GLY A 100 -15.13 13.01 -30.18
N THR A 101 -14.06 12.31 -30.57
CA THR A 101 -13.73 10.98 -30.03
C THR A 101 -13.44 11.04 -28.52
N PRO A 102 -14.09 10.20 -27.69
CA PRO A 102 -13.82 10.11 -26.26
C PRO A 102 -12.35 9.78 -25.98
N ARG A 103 -11.69 10.68 -25.24
CA ARG A 103 -10.29 10.54 -24.82
C ARG A 103 -10.03 11.24 -23.48
N ALA A 104 -9.05 10.75 -22.72
CA ALA A 104 -8.87 11.15 -21.33
C ALA A 104 -7.44 11.51 -20.95
N GLY A 105 -7.29 12.68 -20.32
CA GLY A 105 -6.24 12.97 -19.37
C GLY A 105 -4.83 13.10 -19.95
N LEU A 106 -3.85 12.89 -19.08
CA LEU A 106 -2.41 13.13 -19.32
C LEU A 106 -1.84 12.46 -20.59
N ASN A 107 -2.41 11.35 -21.05
CA ASN A 107 -1.98 10.64 -22.26
C ASN A 107 -3.10 10.40 -23.29
N GLN A 108 -4.21 11.14 -23.18
CA GLN A 108 -5.33 11.13 -24.15
C GLN A 108 -5.85 9.72 -24.50
N VAL A 109 -5.93 8.84 -23.50
CA VAL A 109 -6.39 7.45 -23.66
C VAL A 109 -7.82 7.39 -24.18
N THR A 110 -8.06 6.61 -25.23
CA THR A 110 -9.38 6.27 -25.76
C THR A 110 -9.85 4.90 -25.26
N GLU A 111 -11.15 4.61 -25.42
CA GLU A 111 -11.76 3.29 -25.13
C GLU A 111 -10.98 2.13 -25.78
N ARG A 112 -10.49 2.34 -27.01
CA ARG A 112 -9.70 1.36 -27.77
C ARG A 112 -8.34 1.00 -27.16
N ALA A 113 -7.91 1.69 -26.11
CA ALA A 113 -6.76 1.28 -25.32
C ALA A 113 -7.00 -0.02 -24.52
N GLY A 114 -8.27 -0.42 -24.32
CA GLY A 114 -8.62 -1.66 -23.63
C GLY A 114 -8.24 -1.68 -22.14
N LEU A 115 -8.12 -0.50 -21.51
CA LEU A 115 -7.80 -0.42 -20.09
C LEU A 115 -9.02 -0.84 -19.24
N PRO A 116 -8.84 -1.69 -18.21
CA PRO A 116 -9.93 -2.11 -17.34
C PRO A 116 -10.67 -0.93 -16.71
N GLY A 117 -11.99 -0.86 -16.92
CA GLY A 117 -12.85 0.22 -16.41
C GLY A 117 -12.90 1.49 -17.26
N LEU A 118 -12.31 1.49 -18.47
CA LEU A 118 -12.44 2.56 -19.50
C LEU A 118 -13.04 2.00 -20.80
N ASP A 119 -13.91 1.02 -20.64
CA ASP A 119 -14.63 0.23 -21.62
C ASP A 119 -15.88 0.93 -22.20
N THR A 120 -16.16 2.18 -21.80
CA THR A 120 -17.23 3.00 -22.42
C THR A 120 -16.77 4.46 -22.62
N PRO A 121 -17.34 5.17 -23.62
CA PRO A 121 -17.14 6.61 -23.82
C PRO A 121 -17.29 7.46 -22.57
N GLU A 122 -18.29 7.17 -21.73
CA GLU A 122 -18.61 7.91 -20.51
C GLU A 122 -17.54 7.68 -19.44
N ARG A 123 -17.04 6.45 -19.30
CA ARG A 123 -15.96 6.11 -18.36
C ARG A 123 -14.65 6.77 -18.76
N VAL A 124 -14.34 6.77 -20.06
CA VAL A 124 -13.22 7.55 -20.62
C VAL A 124 -13.40 9.04 -20.30
N TRP A 125 -14.55 9.63 -20.60
CA TRP A 125 -14.79 11.06 -20.30
C TRP A 125 -14.72 11.40 -18.81
N ALA A 126 -15.16 10.49 -17.94
CA ALA A 126 -15.12 10.65 -16.48
C ALA A 126 -13.69 10.61 -15.92
N ALA A 127 -12.75 9.91 -16.57
CA ALA A 127 -11.36 9.83 -16.12
C ALA A 127 -10.63 11.20 -16.14
N ARG A 128 -11.13 12.18 -16.91
CA ARG A 128 -10.68 13.59 -16.86
C ARG A 128 -10.90 14.27 -15.50
N THR A 129 -11.75 13.71 -14.63
CA THR A 129 -11.97 14.22 -13.26
C THR A 129 -10.99 13.64 -12.23
N TRP A 130 -10.17 12.64 -12.63
CA TRP A 130 -9.20 12.02 -11.74
C TRP A 130 -7.98 12.92 -11.56
N SER A 131 -7.32 12.83 -10.39
CA SER A 131 -6.07 13.57 -10.15
C SER A 131 -4.95 13.10 -11.09
N ALA A 132 -3.96 13.97 -11.32
CA ALA A 132 -2.81 13.64 -12.15
C ALA A 132 -2.02 12.42 -11.62
N GLU A 133 -1.89 12.26 -10.30
CA GLU A 133 -1.26 11.09 -9.66
C GLU A 133 -2.04 9.80 -9.94
N ARG A 134 -3.37 9.86 -9.94
CA ARG A 134 -4.22 8.71 -10.28
C ARG A 134 -4.13 8.40 -11.77
N GLN A 135 -4.17 9.41 -12.64
CA GLN A 135 -3.99 9.21 -14.08
C GLN A 135 -2.61 8.63 -14.42
N LEU A 136 -1.54 9.04 -13.73
CA LEU A 136 -0.22 8.43 -13.91
C LEU A 136 -0.23 6.92 -13.56
N ARG A 137 -0.85 6.52 -12.45
CA ARG A 137 -0.87 5.11 -11.98
C ARG A 137 -1.90 4.20 -12.68
N GLU A 138 -3.03 4.75 -13.12
CA GLU A 138 -4.19 4.01 -13.65
C GLU A 138 -4.46 4.24 -15.15
N LEU A 139 -3.91 5.30 -15.77
CA LEU A 139 -3.96 5.51 -17.24
C LEU A 139 -2.58 5.31 -17.87
N VAL A 140 -1.61 6.16 -17.50
CA VAL A 140 -0.30 6.25 -18.16
C VAL A 140 0.48 4.95 -17.98
N ARG A 141 0.60 4.47 -16.74
CA ARG A 141 1.29 3.22 -16.43
C ARG A 141 0.74 2.01 -17.18
N PRO A 142 -0.53 1.58 -17.01
CA PRO A 142 -1.01 0.38 -17.70
C PRO A 142 -1.04 0.54 -19.22
N TYR A 143 -1.26 1.75 -19.74
CA TYR A 143 -1.18 2.00 -21.18
C TYR A 143 0.23 1.79 -21.75
N PHE A 144 1.27 2.24 -21.04
CA PHE A 144 2.66 2.06 -21.46
C PHE A 144 3.28 0.76 -20.95
N ALA A 145 2.63 -0.01 -20.08
CA ALA A 145 3.11 -1.32 -19.63
C ALA A 145 3.25 -2.32 -20.80
N ARG A 146 2.48 -2.16 -21.89
CA ARG A 146 2.66 -2.89 -23.15
C ARG A 146 4.01 -2.64 -23.85
N LEU A 147 4.77 -1.65 -23.38
CA LEU A 147 6.11 -1.28 -23.85
C LEU A 147 7.22 -1.65 -22.84
N ALA A 148 6.86 -2.09 -21.63
CA ALA A 148 7.81 -2.37 -20.56
C ALA A 148 8.85 -3.42 -20.98
N GLY A 149 10.08 -3.25 -20.49
CA GLY A 149 11.22 -4.12 -20.82
C GLY A 149 11.92 -3.78 -22.15
N ARG A 150 11.54 -2.72 -22.86
CA ARG A 150 12.22 -2.27 -24.09
C ARG A 150 12.96 -0.95 -23.90
N SER A 151 14.22 -1.07 -23.47
CA SER A 151 15.30 -0.06 -23.34
C SER A 151 14.97 1.34 -22.78
N PRO A 152 15.60 1.78 -21.67
CA PRO A 152 15.49 3.15 -21.20
C PRO A 152 16.13 4.18 -22.14
N SER A 153 16.87 3.73 -23.18
CA SER A 153 17.44 4.57 -24.23
C SER A 153 16.43 5.05 -25.28
N TRP A 154 15.13 4.79 -25.09
CA TRP A 154 14.10 5.30 -25.98
C TRP A 154 13.91 6.80 -25.81
N SER A 155 14.07 7.53 -26.91
CA SER A 155 13.80 8.96 -27.00
C SER A 155 12.33 9.28 -26.71
N ALA A 156 12.02 10.55 -26.41
CA ALA A 156 10.63 11.02 -26.37
C ALA A 156 9.88 10.66 -27.66
N PHE A 157 10.55 10.76 -28.82
CA PHE A 157 9.99 10.39 -30.11
C PHE A 157 9.71 8.88 -30.22
N ASP A 158 10.55 8.01 -29.66
CA ASP A 158 10.29 6.57 -29.63
C ASP A 158 9.08 6.19 -28.77
N VAL A 159 8.90 6.84 -27.63
CA VAL A 159 7.70 6.66 -26.81
C VAL A 159 6.48 7.26 -27.54
N TYR A 160 6.61 8.44 -28.13
CA TYR A 160 5.53 9.13 -28.85
C TYR A 160 5.01 8.34 -30.06
N LYS A 161 5.89 7.79 -30.92
CA LYS A 161 5.51 6.91 -32.04
C LYS A 161 4.54 5.80 -31.61
N ARG A 162 4.78 5.23 -30.43
CA ARG A 162 4.04 4.11 -29.87
C ARG A 162 2.74 4.54 -29.18
N ASN A 163 2.66 5.77 -28.67
CA ASN A 163 1.41 6.40 -28.22
C ASN A 163 0.51 6.74 -29.42
N PHE A 164 1.07 7.49 -30.37
CA PHE A 164 0.37 8.11 -31.48
C PHE A 164 -0.16 7.12 -32.53
N LEU A 165 0.72 6.27 -33.09
CA LEU A 165 0.38 5.39 -34.21
C LEU A 165 1.10 4.04 -34.11
N PRO A 166 0.79 3.22 -33.08
CA PRO A 166 1.52 1.98 -32.78
C PRO A 166 1.64 0.99 -33.95
N ALA A 167 0.66 0.94 -34.86
CA ALA A 167 0.71 0.09 -36.05
C ALA A 167 1.79 0.50 -37.08
N ALA A 168 2.22 1.76 -37.07
CA ALA A 168 3.19 2.32 -38.03
C ALA A 168 4.62 2.43 -37.47
N VAL A 169 4.87 1.98 -36.24
CA VAL A 169 6.15 2.18 -35.51
C VAL A 169 7.36 1.57 -36.24
N GLY A 170 7.15 0.54 -37.06
CA GLY A 170 8.20 -0.12 -37.85
C GLY A 170 8.49 0.53 -39.21
N LEU A 171 7.77 1.60 -39.60
CA LEU A 171 8.02 2.31 -40.86
C LEU A 171 9.24 3.25 -40.72
N PRO A 172 10.00 3.48 -41.81
CA PRO A 172 11.15 4.39 -41.80
C PRO A 172 10.74 5.87 -41.62
N LEU A 173 11.71 6.73 -41.31
CA LEU A 173 11.45 8.14 -40.94
C LEU A 173 10.79 8.96 -42.05
N ASP A 174 11.07 8.63 -43.31
CA ASP A 174 10.53 9.26 -44.52
C ASP A 174 9.16 8.71 -44.95
N ALA A 175 8.65 7.66 -44.30
CA ALA A 175 7.38 7.05 -44.64
C ALA A 175 6.21 8.04 -44.46
N GLN A 176 5.36 8.17 -45.48
CA GLN A 176 4.13 8.97 -45.43
C GLN A 176 3.06 8.24 -44.61
N ILE A 177 3.12 8.41 -43.28
CA ILE A 177 2.18 7.81 -42.32
C ILE A 177 0.78 8.44 -42.38
N ALA A 178 0.67 9.63 -42.96
CA ALA A 178 -0.57 10.37 -43.13
C ALA A 178 -0.54 11.15 -44.45
N VAL A 179 -1.59 11.03 -45.25
CA VAL A 179 -1.73 11.64 -46.59
C VAL A 179 -3.16 12.12 -46.73
N ARG A 180 -3.35 13.40 -47.04
CA ARG A 180 -4.64 14.07 -47.18
C ARG A 180 -5.57 13.28 -48.10
N ASP A 181 -6.81 13.10 -47.65
CA ASP A 181 -7.91 12.42 -48.36
C ASP A 181 -7.68 10.94 -48.77
N SER A 182 -6.48 10.40 -48.54
CA SER A 182 -6.11 9.04 -48.91
C SER A 182 -6.95 7.97 -48.21
N LYS A 183 -7.44 7.02 -49.01
CA LYS A 183 -8.16 5.83 -48.55
C LYS A 183 -7.23 4.64 -48.30
N GLU A 184 -5.94 4.78 -48.58
CA GLU A 184 -4.97 3.71 -48.31
C GLU A 184 -4.86 3.44 -46.80
N PRO A 185 -4.73 2.17 -46.39
CA PRO A 185 -4.44 1.83 -45.01
C PRO A 185 -3.04 2.34 -44.62
N VAL A 186 -2.85 2.69 -43.35
CA VAL A 186 -1.56 3.16 -42.82
C VAL A 186 -0.47 2.08 -42.96
N VAL A 187 -0.83 0.82 -42.72
CA VAL A 187 -0.04 -0.38 -43.00
C VAL A 187 -0.97 -1.49 -43.51
N PRO A 188 -0.50 -2.46 -44.31
CA PRO A 188 -1.34 -3.55 -44.82
C PRO A 188 -2.12 -4.27 -43.70
N GLY A 189 -3.39 -4.55 -43.95
CA GLY A 189 -4.28 -5.25 -43.01
C GLY A 189 -4.88 -4.40 -41.88
N VAL A 190 -4.53 -3.12 -41.76
CA VAL A 190 -5.11 -2.20 -40.75
C VAL A 190 -6.19 -1.31 -41.38
N THR A 191 -7.35 -1.20 -40.73
CA THR A 191 -8.51 -0.43 -41.22
C THR A 191 -8.37 1.09 -41.12
N LEU A 192 -7.42 1.58 -40.31
CA LEU A 192 -7.11 3.00 -40.20
C LEU A 192 -6.39 3.49 -41.46
N THR A 193 -6.95 4.52 -42.12
CA THR A 193 -6.39 5.07 -43.36
C THR A 193 -5.45 6.25 -43.14
N LYS A 194 -4.51 6.46 -44.07
CA LYS A 194 -3.60 7.61 -44.07
C LYS A 194 -4.36 8.96 -44.06
N GLY A 195 -5.51 9.03 -44.74
CA GLY A 195 -6.39 10.21 -44.73
C GLY A 195 -7.05 10.47 -43.38
N ALA A 196 -7.45 9.42 -42.65
CA ALA A 196 -7.99 9.57 -41.30
C ALA A 196 -6.94 10.09 -40.31
N VAL A 197 -5.70 9.60 -40.39
CA VAL A 197 -4.58 10.10 -39.57
C VAL A 197 -4.28 11.57 -39.90
N TYR A 198 -4.29 11.93 -41.19
CA TYR A 198 -4.07 13.31 -41.64
C TYR A 198 -5.17 14.26 -41.15
N ALA A 199 -6.44 13.89 -41.32
CA ALA A 199 -7.59 14.70 -40.91
C ALA A 199 -7.63 14.95 -39.39
N ALA A 200 -7.23 13.97 -38.58
CA ALA A 200 -7.15 14.12 -37.14
C ALA A 200 -5.95 14.96 -36.67
N ASN A 201 -4.85 14.99 -37.43
CA ASN A 201 -3.58 15.61 -37.01
C ASN A 201 -2.93 16.51 -38.07
N PRO A 202 -3.66 17.47 -38.67
CA PRO A 202 -3.13 18.29 -39.77
C PRO A 202 -2.03 19.27 -39.31
N GLY A 203 -1.68 19.31 -38.02
CA GLY A 203 -0.58 20.09 -37.47
C GLY A 203 0.81 19.53 -37.79
N PHE A 204 0.97 18.21 -37.99
CA PHE A 204 2.27 17.63 -38.34
C PHE A 204 2.69 17.91 -39.80
N ASP A 205 1.74 18.27 -40.67
CA ASP A 205 2.03 18.81 -42.00
C ASP A 205 2.50 20.28 -41.88
N HIS A 206 3.75 20.42 -41.44
CA HIS A 206 4.52 21.64 -41.49
C HIS A 206 5.28 21.73 -42.82
N PRO A 207 4.93 22.69 -43.68
CA PRO A 207 5.79 23.16 -44.74
C PRO A 207 6.70 24.30 -44.27
N ASN A 208 7.65 24.68 -45.11
CA ASN A 208 8.28 25.98 -44.97
C ASN A 208 7.24 27.09 -45.27
N ALA A 209 6.96 27.89 -44.25
CA ALA A 209 6.29 29.19 -44.27
C ALA A 209 4.85 29.35 -44.78
N ASN A 210 4.31 28.63 -45.80
CA ASN A 210 2.94 28.93 -46.28
C ASN A 210 2.10 27.84 -46.99
N GLU A 211 2.62 26.69 -47.42
CA GLU A 211 1.82 25.75 -48.26
C GLU A 211 1.93 24.27 -47.84
N LYS A 212 0.85 23.71 -47.27
CA LYS A 212 0.85 22.34 -46.71
C LYS A 212 1.15 21.27 -47.76
N LYS A 213 2.08 20.35 -47.45
CA LYS A 213 2.55 19.28 -48.35
C LYS A 213 1.44 18.30 -48.75
N GLY A 214 0.35 18.25 -47.99
CA GLY A 214 -0.71 17.26 -48.14
C GLY A 214 -0.37 15.91 -47.52
N PHE A 215 0.77 15.79 -46.83
CA PHE A 215 1.17 14.59 -46.10
C PHE A 215 2.15 14.96 -44.98
N PHE A 216 2.34 14.05 -44.02
CA PHE A 216 3.42 14.14 -43.07
C PHE A 216 4.08 12.78 -42.81
N THR A 217 5.36 12.86 -42.45
CA THR A 217 6.26 11.71 -42.26
C THR A 217 6.57 11.48 -40.79
N TRP A 218 7.24 10.37 -40.47
CA TRP A 218 7.77 10.18 -39.11
C TRP A 218 8.82 11.24 -38.73
N ALA A 219 9.64 11.72 -39.69
CA ALA A 219 10.59 12.82 -39.48
C ALA A 219 9.89 14.16 -39.16
N ASP A 220 8.71 14.40 -39.74
CA ASP A 220 7.89 15.58 -39.40
C ASP A 220 7.36 15.53 -37.97
N VAL A 221 6.95 14.34 -37.50
CA VAL A 221 6.56 14.12 -36.10
C VAL A 221 7.76 14.26 -35.17
N GLU A 222 8.92 13.71 -35.52
CA GLU A 222 10.15 13.82 -34.72
C GLU A 222 10.55 15.27 -34.47
N ARG A 223 10.49 16.12 -35.51
CA ARG A 223 10.74 17.55 -35.39
C ARG A 223 9.83 18.21 -34.35
N VAL A 224 8.52 17.93 -34.40
CA VAL A 224 7.55 18.49 -33.44
C VAL A 224 7.82 17.99 -32.00
N VAL A 225 8.26 16.74 -31.82
CA VAL A 225 8.67 16.25 -30.50
C VAL A 225 9.89 17.03 -29.99
N ARG A 226 10.91 17.25 -30.83
CA ARG A 226 12.10 18.04 -30.47
C ARG A 226 11.78 19.51 -30.19
N ASP A 227 10.84 20.11 -30.92
CA ASP A 227 10.34 21.47 -30.67
C ASP A 227 9.66 21.58 -29.29
N VAL A 228 8.98 20.51 -28.84
CA VAL A 228 8.40 20.43 -27.49
C VAL A 228 9.48 20.28 -26.42
N GLU A 229 10.49 19.43 -26.62
CA GLU A 229 11.66 19.33 -25.73
C GLU A 229 12.36 20.70 -25.57
N GLY A 230 12.46 21.47 -26.66
CA GLY A 230 13.01 22.83 -26.67
C GLY A 230 12.23 23.85 -25.82
N ARG A 231 10.92 23.65 -25.56
CA ARG A 231 10.09 24.59 -24.76
C ARG A 231 10.61 24.79 -23.34
N ALA A 232 11.25 23.77 -22.77
CA ALA A 232 11.83 23.81 -21.43
C ALA A 232 13.13 24.64 -21.35
N LYS A 233 13.68 25.10 -22.49
CA LYS A 233 14.87 25.96 -22.59
C LYS A 233 16.09 25.42 -21.80
N GLY A 234 16.28 24.11 -21.78
CA GLY A 234 17.37 23.45 -21.05
C GLY A 234 17.20 23.46 -19.52
N LYS A 235 16.05 23.84 -18.97
CA LYS A 235 15.73 23.75 -17.54
C LYS A 235 14.92 22.50 -17.22
N TRP A 236 15.16 21.93 -16.05
CA TRP A 236 14.42 20.82 -15.46
C TRP A 236 13.74 21.27 -14.17
N VAL A 237 12.70 20.55 -13.76
CA VAL A 237 12.01 20.77 -12.48
C VAL A 237 12.39 19.69 -11.48
N THR A 238 12.57 20.05 -10.21
CA THR A 238 12.84 19.10 -9.11
C THR A 238 11.55 18.57 -8.47
N ILE A 239 11.63 17.56 -7.60
CA ILE A 239 10.47 17.07 -6.81
C ILE A 239 9.80 18.23 -6.04
N GLY A 240 10.59 19.06 -5.35
CA GLY A 240 10.11 20.26 -4.66
C GLY A 240 9.57 21.37 -5.57
N GLY A 241 9.73 21.26 -6.89
CA GLY A 241 9.25 22.23 -7.87
C GLY A 241 10.24 23.35 -8.22
N GLN A 242 11.49 23.26 -7.77
CA GLN A 242 12.53 24.22 -8.12
C GLN A 242 13.00 24.01 -9.57
N LEU A 243 13.48 25.08 -10.21
CA LEU A 243 14.07 25.02 -11.55
C LEU A 243 15.58 24.88 -11.47
N VAL A 244 16.11 23.84 -12.09
CA VAL A 244 17.54 23.53 -12.18
C VAL A 244 17.96 23.46 -13.65
N ASP A 245 19.26 23.55 -13.92
CA ASP A 245 19.77 23.21 -15.25
C ASP A 245 19.59 21.72 -15.56
N ALA A 246 19.36 21.40 -16.83
CA ALA A 246 19.25 20.01 -17.26
C ALA A 246 20.50 19.22 -16.85
N PRO A 247 20.35 18.00 -16.29
CA PRO A 247 21.50 17.14 -16.00
C PRO A 247 22.32 16.92 -17.28
N THR A 248 23.62 16.61 -17.17
CA THR A 248 24.40 16.27 -18.37
C THR A 248 23.78 15.09 -19.11
N PRO A 249 23.94 14.93 -20.44
CA PRO A 249 23.40 13.77 -21.16
C PRO A 249 23.86 12.43 -20.58
N ALA A 250 25.05 12.39 -19.98
CA ALA A 250 25.54 11.24 -19.23
C ALA A 250 24.74 10.98 -17.95
N ALA A 251 24.30 12.02 -17.22
CA ALA A 251 23.45 11.91 -16.04
C ALA A 251 21.96 11.66 -16.38
N GLN A 252 21.44 12.21 -17.48
CA GLN A 252 20.09 11.93 -17.98
C GLN A 252 19.93 10.46 -18.43
N ASN A 253 21.02 9.87 -18.96
CA ASN A 253 21.09 8.45 -19.33
C ASN A 253 21.79 7.60 -18.26
N ALA A 254 22.20 8.17 -17.12
CA ALA A 254 22.80 7.41 -16.04
C ALA A 254 21.71 6.57 -15.39
N ARG A 255 21.90 5.24 -15.42
CA ARG A 255 21.18 4.39 -14.47
C ARG A 255 21.51 4.86 -13.05
N PRO A 256 20.54 4.87 -12.13
CA PRO A 256 20.84 4.79 -10.70
C PRO A 256 21.86 3.66 -10.48
N ALA A 257 22.88 3.91 -9.66
CA ALA A 257 23.98 2.96 -9.49
C ALA A 257 23.44 1.57 -9.10
N PRO A 258 23.94 0.48 -9.73
CA PRO A 258 23.42 -0.85 -9.45
C PRO A 258 23.69 -1.22 -7.99
N GLN A 259 22.63 -1.39 -7.20
CA GLN A 259 22.67 -2.16 -5.97
C GLN A 259 23.24 -3.55 -6.30
N VAL A 260 24.40 -3.87 -5.75
CA VAL A 260 25.32 -4.90 -6.28
C VAL A 260 24.63 -6.25 -6.47
N SER A 261 24.46 -6.66 -7.74
CA SER A 261 24.04 -8.00 -8.13
C SER A 261 25.24 -8.79 -8.68
N GLY A 262 25.19 -10.12 -8.52
CA GLY A 262 26.26 -11.03 -8.89
C GLY A 262 26.33 -11.37 -10.40
N PRO A 263 26.83 -12.56 -10.78
CA PRO A 263 27.06 -12.94 -12.18
C PRO A 263 25.77 -12.88 -13.04
N PRO A 264 25.91 -12.80 -14.39
CA PRO A 264 24.82 -12.42 -15.28
C PRO A 264 23.56 -13.31 -15.15
N PRO A 265 22.36 -12.75 -15.38
CA PRO A 265 21.12 -13.47 -15.17
C PRO A 265 21.02 -14.69 -16.09
N ALA A 266 20.65 -15.81 -15.48
CA ALA A 266 20.19 -17.00 -16.21
C ALA A 266 19.03 -16.65 -17.15
N PRO A 267 18.74 -17.47 -18.19
CA PRO A 267 17.55 -17.30 -19.02
C PRO A 267 16.28 -17.14 -18.16
N PRO A 268 15.28 -16.36 -18.62
CA PRO A 268 14.12 -15.99 -17.82
C PRO A 268 13.50 -17.24 -17.19
N ALA A 269 13.46 -17.25 -15.86
CA ALA A 269 13.25 -18.47 -15.12
C ALA A 269 11.85 -19.02 -15.41
N GLN A 270 11.79 -20.14 -16.14
CA GLN A 270 10.53 -20.74 -16.54
C GLN A 270 9.66 -21.02 -15.32
N VAL A 271 8.39 -20.64 -15.36
CA VAL A 271 7.40 -20.92 -14.31
C VAL A 271 7.56 -22.35 -13.81
N ALA A 272 7.62 -22.54 -12.50
CA ALA A 272 7.76 -23.86 -11.91
C ALA A 272 6.65 -24.81 -12.40
N PRO A 273 6.97 -26.03 -12.88
CA PRO A 273 5.96 -27.00 -13.27
C PRO A 273 4.90 -27.26 -12.17
N ALA A 274 5.32 -27.28 -10.90
CA ALA A 274 4.42 -27.39 -9.75
C ALA A 274 3.37 -26.26 -9.70
N LEU A 275 3.72 -25.01 -10.03
CA LEU A 275 2.77 -23.89 -10.08
C LEU A 275 1.88 -23.93 -11.32
N ARG A 276 2.38 -24.43 -12.46
CA ARG A 276 1.51 -24.74 -13.61
C ARG A 276 0.48 -25.81 -13.25
N ALA A 277 0.86 -26.83 -12.49
CA ALA A 277 -0.08 -27.82 -11.96
C ALA A 277 -1.12 -27.20 -11.01
N LEU A 278 -0.72 -26.28 -10.12
CA LEU A 278 -1.65 -25.54 -9.25
C LEU A 278 -2.68 -24.75 -10.06
N VAL A 279 -2.25 -24.00 -11.08
CA VAL A 279 -3.13 -23.20 -11.93
C VAL A 279 -4.09 -24.07 -12.75
N ARG A 280 -3.64 -25.22 -13.27
CA ARG A 280 -4.52 -26.20 -13.92
C ARG A 280 -5.63 -26.64 -12.96
N GLN A 281 -5.27 -27.12 -11.77
CA GLN A 281 -6.23 -27.62 -10.79
C GLN A 281 -7.18 -26.53 -10.25
N LEU A 282 -6.70 -25.29 -10.08
CA LEU A 282 -7.55 -24.14 -9.73
C LEU A 282 -8.56 -23.80 -10.83
N ASN A 283 -8.18 -23.93 -12.11
CA ASN A 283 -9.05 -23.69 -13.25
C ASN A 283 -10.02 -24.85 -13.52
N GLU A 284 -9.61 -26.09 -13.28
CA GLU A 284 -10.47 -27.28 -13.36
C GLU A 284 -11.52 -27.28 -12.25
N ARG A 285 -11.13 -26.91 -11.01
CA ARG A 285 -11.99 -26.89 -9.83
C ARG A 285 -12.91 -25.66 -9.76
N TRP A 286 -12.47 -24.50 -10.27
CA TRP A 286 -13.27 -23.26 -10.36
C TRP A 286 -13.16 -22.64 -11.77
N PRO A 287 -13.81 -23.20 -12.80
CA PRO A 287 -13.66 -22.74 -14.19
C PRO A 287 -14.14 -21.31 -14.42
N GLY A 288 -15.18 -20.87 -13.69
CA GLY A 288 -15.77 -19.54 -13.79
C GLY A 288 -15.05 -18.43 -13.00
N ARG A 289 -13.97 -18.73 -12.27
CA ARG A 289 -13.28 -17.72 -11.45
C ARG A 289 -12.66 -16.60 -12.29
N SER A 290 -12.66 -15.39 -11.74
CA SER A 290 -11.83 -14.30 -12.26
C SER A 290 -10.34 -14.67 -12.22
N ARG A 291 -9.60 -14.12 -13.18
CA ARG A 291 -8.15 -14.25 -13.35
C ARG A 291 -7.47 -12.89 -13.47
N ALA A 292 -8.18 -11.81 -13.11
CA ALA A 292 -7.80 -10.41 -13.30
C ALA A 292 -6.58 -9.95 -12.46
N SER A 293 -6.10 -10.79 -11.55
CA SER A 293 -4.89 -10.58 -10.75
C SER A 293 -4.10 -11.89 -10.60
N ASP A 294 -4.24 -12.81 -11.56
CA ASP A 294 -3.38 -13.99 -11.62
C ASP A 294 -2.01 -13.62 -12.22
N GLY A 295 -0.93 -14.09 -11.61
CA GLY A 295 0.45 -13.79 -12.01
C GLY A 295 1.36 -14.98 -11.75
N LEU A 296 2.32 -15.26 -12.64
CA LEU A 296 3.22 -16.45 -12.56
C LEU A 296 4.70 -16.13 -12.81
N LEU A 297 4.99 -14.93 -13.30
CA LEU A 297 6.33 -14.43 -13.62
C LEU A 297 6.40 -12.96 -13.23
N GLY A 298 7.60 -12.53 -12.85
CA GLY A 298 7.88 -11.16 -12.46
C GLY A 298 7.67 -10.19 -13.61
N ASP A 299 6.69 -9.29 -13.44
CA ASP A 299 6.60 -8.05 -14.19
C ASP A 299 7.77 -7.10 -13.85
N ALA A 300 7.83 -5.94 -14.50
CA ALA A 300 8.90 -4.96 -14.27
C ALA A 300 8.97 -4.47 -12.81
N ALA A 301 7.83 -4.37 -12.11
CA ALA A 301 7.78 -3.96 -10.71
C ALA A 301 8.33 -5.04 -9.77
N HIS A 302 8.19 -6.32 -10.12
CA HIS A 302 8.87 -7.42 -9.43
C HIS A 302 10.36 -7.49 -9.81
N GLN A 303 10.74 -7.26 -11.07
CA GLN A 303 12.13 -7.29 -11.53
C GLN A 303 12.99 -6.17 -10.92
N ALA A 304 12.40 -5.04 -10.53
CA ALA A 304 13.06 -3.96 -9.80
C ALA A 304 13.45 -4.32 -8.34
N ARG A 305 13.05 -5.50 -7.83
CA ARG A 305 13.33 -5.96 -6.46
C ARG A 305 13.67 -7.46 -6.45
N LYS A 306 14.12 -7.98 -5.31
CA LYS A 306 14.17 -9.44 -5.13
C LYS A 306 12.74 -9.97 -4.98
N SER A 307 12.34 -10.89 -5.87
CA SER A 307 11.03 -11.54 -5.82
C SER A 307 11.06 -12.91 -6.45
N ASP A 308 10.39 -13.87 -5.81
CA ASP A 308 10.24 -15.24 -6.29
C ASP A 308 9.44 -15.32 -7.60
N HIS A 309 8.64 -14.29 -7.93
CA HIS A 309 8.03 -14.14 -9.26
C HIS A 309 9.09 -14.00 -10.37
N ASN A 310 10.20 -13.29 -10.14
CA ASN A 310 11.30 -13.17 -11.12
C ASN A 310 11.97 -14.52 -11.37
N GLU A 311 11.95 -15.39 -10.36
CA GLU A 311 12.47 -16.75 -10.45
C GLU A 311 11.41 -17.74 -11.01
N GLY A 312 10.18 -17.31 -11.30
CA GLY A 312 9.08 -18.22 -11.66
C GLY A 312 8.72 -19.22 -10.54
N ASN A 313 9.05 -18.87 -9.30
CA ASN A 313 8.78 -19.61 -8.06
C ASN A 313 7.50 -19.13 -7.36
N ALA A 314 6.74 -18.17 -7.92
CA ALA A 314 5.55 -17.63 -7.28
C ALA A 314 4.30 -17.59 -8.18
N LEU A 315 3.12 -17.56 -7.55
CA LEU A 315 1.80 -17.48 -8.15
C LEU A 315 0.94 -16.48 -7.39
N ASP A 316 0.32 -15.55 -8.09
CA ASP A 316 -0.81 -14.77 -7.58
C ASP A 316 -2.13 -15.43 -8.04
N VAL A 317 -3.13 -15.49 -7.15
CA VAL A 317 -4.46 -16.04 -7.39
C VAL A 317 -5.50 -14.96 -7.09
N THR A 318 -6.27 -14.58 -8.10
CA THR A 318 -7.30 -13.53 -8.00
C THR A 318 -8.34 -13.82 -6.92
N HIS A 319 -8.73 -12.80 -6.15
CA HIS A 319 -9.87 -12.87 -5.23
C HIS A 319 -11.18 -12.72 -6.02
N ASP A 320 -11.89 -13.83 -6.20
CA ASP A 320 -13.26 -13.87 -6.74
C ASP A 320 -14.15 -14.63 -5.72
N PRO A 321 -14.83 -13.93 -4.80
CA PRO A 321 -15.66 -14.57 -3.77
C PRO A 321 -16.97 -15.15 -4.31
N GLU A 322 -17.35 -14.89 -5.57
CA GLU A 322 -18.59 -15.39 -6.17
C GLU A 322 -18.36 -16.70 -6.94
N ARG A 323 -17.22 -16.85 -7.61
CA ARG A 323 -16.94 -17.95 -8.55
C ARG A 323 -15.58 -18.62 -8.35
N GLY A 324 -14.74 -18.08 -7.47
CA GLY A 324 -13.41 -18.59 -7.17
C GLY A 324 -13.34 -19.41 -5.88
N PRO A 325 -12.13 -19.89 -5.53
CA PRO A 325 -11.87 -20.47 -4.23
C PRO A 325 -11.97 -19.42 -3.11
N ASP A 326 -12.44 -19.85 -1.93
CA ASP A 326 -12.19 -19.13 -0.68
C ASP A 326 -10.66 -19.00 -0.49
N LEU A 327 -10.16 -17.75 -0.53
CA LEU A 327 -8.74 -17.48 -0.45
C LEU A 327 -8.17 -17.59 0.97
N ASP A 328 -8.98 -17.49 2.03
CA ASP A 328 -8.50 -17.82 3.38
C ASP A 328 -8.31 -19.34 3.50
N ALA A 329 -9.28 -20.14 3.05
CA ALA A 329 -9.14 -21.59 3.00
C ALA A 329 -7.99 -22.05 2.08
N LEU A 330 -7.82 -21.41 0.91
CA LEU A 330 -6.73 -21.70 -0.01
C LEU A 330 -5.36 -21.32 0.58
N ALA A 331 -5.26 -20.17 1.26
CA ALA A 331 -4.02 -19.72 1.91
C ALA A 331 -3.50 -20.74 2.93
N GLU A 332 -4.37 -21.25 3.79
CA GLU A 332 -4.03 -22.26 4.79
C GLU A 332 -3.62 -23.59 4.14
N ARG A 333 -4.35 -24.03 3.11
CA ARG A 333 -4.01 -25.26 2.36
C ARG A 333 -2.66 -25.15 1.64
N LEU A 334 -2.36 -24.00 1.04
CA LEU A 334 -1.08 -23.74 0.38
C LEU A 334 0.07 -23.66 1.40
N LEU A 335 -0.11 -22.91 2.49
CA LEU A 335 0.85 -22.84 3.59
C LEU A 335 1.13 -24.23 4.18
N ALA A 336 0.12 -25.11 4.21
CA ALA A 336 0.25 -26.50 4.65
C ALA A 336 1.00 -27.43 3.66
N ASP A 337 1.29 -27.02 2.43
CA ASP A 337 2.05 -27.83 1.46
C ASP A 337 3.58 -27.71 1.66
N PRO A 338 4.36 -28.80 1.71
CA PRO A 338 5.82 -28.73 1.85
C PRO A 338 6.58 -28.18 0.63
N ARG A 339 5.89 -27.90 -0.49
CA ARG A 339 6.41 -27.07 -1.60
C ARG A 339 6.57 -25.61 -1.21
N VAL A 340 5.69 -25.08 -0.36
CA VAL A 340 5.56 -23.63 -0.15
C VAL A 340 6.66 -23.08 0.76
N THR A 341 7.22 -21.95 0.34
CA THR A 341 8.11 -21.10 1.15
C THR A 341 7.25 -20.17 1.99
N TYR A 342 6.40 -19.36 1.36
CA TYR A 342 5.51 -18.42 2.04
C TYR A 342 4.23 -18.14 1.25
N VAL A 343 3.21 -17.62 1.94
CA VAL A 343 1.95 -17.12 1.37
C VAL A 343 1.72 -15.69 1.88
N ILE A 344 1.21 -14.80 1.04
CA ILE A 344 0.73 -13.46 1.41
C ILE A 344 -0.75 -13.34 1.02
N TRP A 345 -1.63 -13.07 1.98
CA TRP A 345 -3.05 -12.88 1.73
C TRP A 345 -3.67 -11.89 2.73
N ASN A 346 -4.40 -10.91 2.21
CA ASN A 346 -5.17 -9.91 2.98
C ASN A 346 -4.32 -9.23 4.06
N LYS A 347 -3.24 -8.55 3.65
CA LYS A 347 -2.25 -7.86 4.52
C LYS A 347 -1.54 -8.75 5.56
N ARG A 348 -1.50 -10.07 5.36
CA ARG A 348 -0.76 -11.02 6.20
C ARG A 348 0.21 -11.82 5.35
N ILE A 349 1.36 -12.18 5.89
CA ILE A 349 2.33 -13.13 5.30
C ILE A 349 2.60 -14.26 6.30
N ALA A 350 2.75 -15.50 5.82
CA ALA A 350 3.15 -16.66 6.62
C ALA A 350 4.24 -17.46 5.89
N ASN A 351 5.25 -17.95 6.61
CA ASN A 351 6.36 -18.74 6.07
C ASN A 351 6.70 -19.85 7.07
N ARG A 352 6.65 -21.13 6.68
CA ARG A 352 6.85 -22.27 7.60
C ARG A 352 8.21 -22.30 8.31
N GLN A 353 9.23 -21.68 7.75
CA GLN A 353 10.57 -21.61 8.34
C GLN A 353 10.76 -20.41 9.28
N ILE A 354 9.77 -19.50 9.35
CA ILE A 354 9.76 -18.32 10.21
C ILE A 354 8.60 -18.47 11.19
N GLN A 355 8.89 -18.50 12.49
CA GLN A 355 7.85 -18.61 13.54
C GLN A 355 6.88 -19.79 13.32
N GLY A 356 7.40 -20.93 12.83
CA GLY A 356 6.64 -22.16 12.58
C GLY A 356 5.58 -22.08 11.46
N GLY A 357 5.49 -20.96 10.73
CA GLY A 357 4.40 -20.71 9.79
C GLY A 357 3.28 -19.82 10.33
N ALA A 358 3.45 -19.16 11.48
CA ALA A 358 2.50 -18.16 11.95
C ALA A 358 2.25 -17.06 10.89
N TRP A 359 0.99 -16.62 10.79
CA TRP A 359 0.65 -15.42 10.04
C TRP A 359 1.12 -14.18 10.79
N ARG A 360 1.67 -13.22 10.07
CA ARG A 360 2.17 -11.96 10.62
C ARG A 360 1.86 -10.82 9.65
N PRO A 361 1.81 -9.55 10.10
CA PRO A 361 1.50 -8.43 9.22
C PRO A 361 2.40 -8.36 7.98
N TYR A 362 1.81 -8.00 6.85
CA TYR A 362 2.50 -7.68 5.61
C TYR A 362 2.30 -6.19 5.29
N ASP A 363 3.38 -5.44 5.42
CA ASP A 363 3.50 -3.99 5.25
C ASP A 363 3.98 -3.60 3.84
N GLY A 364 4.27 -4.56 2.97
CA GLY A 364 4.69 -4.31 1.60
C GLY A 364 3.62 -3.58 0.78
N THR A 365 4.08 -2.74 -0.15
CA THR A 365 3.29 -1.73 -0.86
C THR A 365 2.05 -2.25 -1.60
N ASN A 366 2.06 -3.52 -2.00
CA ASN A 366 0.86 -4.23 -2.46
C ASN A 366 0.22 -4.98 -1.27
N PRO A 367 -0.95 -4.57 -0.76
CA PRO A 367 -1.54 -5.18 0.43
C PRO A 367 -2.14 -6.59 0.23
N HIS A 368 -2.09 -7.16 -0.98
CA HIS A 368 -2.62 -8.51 -1.28
C HIS A 368 -4.08 -8.72 -0.84
N THR A 369 -4.93 -7.69 -0.97
CA THR A 369 -6.38 -7.75 -0.66
C THR A 369 -7.25 -8.07 -1.88
N ARG A 370 -6.65 -8.12 -3.08
CA ARG A 370 -7.31 -8.42 -4.36
C ARG A 370 -6.83 -9.73 -4.99
N HIS A 371 -5.76 -10.31 -4.44
CA HIS A 371 -5.22 -11.61 -4.82
C HIS A 371 -4.40 -12.16 -3.64
N LEU A 372 -4.36 -13.48 -3.54
CA LEU A 372 -3.43 -14.23 -2.71
C LEU A 372 -2.13 -14.43 -3.49
N HIS A 373 -0.99 -14.23 -2.86
CA HIS A 373 0.33 -14.57 -3.42
C HIS A 373 0.88 -15.80 -2.71
N VAL A 374 1.47 -16.73 -3.45
CA VAL A 374 2.17 -17.90 -2.90
C VAL A 374 3.51 -18.10 -3.59
N SER A 375 4.55 -18.33 -2.80
CA SER A 375 5.90 -18.67 -3.28
C SER A 375 6.31 -20.06 -2.84
N ILE A 376 6.96 -20.80 -3.74
CA ILE A 376 7.47 -22.15 -3.51
C ILE A 376 8.99 -22.20 -3.39
N ARG A 377 9.48 -23.28 -2.79
CA ARG A 377 10.91 -23.54 -2.59
C ARG A 377 11.54 -23.88 -3.94
N ALA A 378 12.71 -23.30 -4.25
CA ALA A 378 13.42 -23.57 -5.49
C ALA A 378 13.72 -25.08 -5.72
N GLY A 379 14.00 -25.83 -4.65
CA GLY A 379 14.18 -27.29 -4.71
C GLY A 379 12.89 -28.10 -4.96
N ALA A 380 11.72 -27.46 -4.97
CA ALA A 380 10.41 -28.11 -5.11
C ALA A 380 9.69 -27.77 -6.44
N ARG A 381 10.35 -27.05 -7.36
CA ARG A 381 9.77 -26.57 -8.64
C ARG A 381 9.12 -27.67 -9.48
N ASN A 382 9.73 -28.85 -9.53
CA ASN A 382 9.32 -29.96 -10.39
C ASN A 382 8.36 -30.93 -9.67
N ALA A 383 7.91 -30.61 -8.45
CA ALA A 383 7.00 -31.46 -7.67
C ALA A 383 5.55 -31.30 -8.16
N GLU A 384 5.22 -31.88 -9.32
CA GLU A 384 3.89 -31.84 -9.95
C GLU A 384 2.83 -32.78 -9.34
N ARG A 385 3.09 -33.37 -8.16
CA ARG A 385 2.05 -34.09 -7.40
C ARG A 385 0.81 -33.20 -7.21
N PRO A 386 -0.41 -33.75 -7.14
CA PRO A 386 -1.62 -32.95 -6.90
C PRO A 386 -1.48 -31.97 -5.72
N TRP A 387 -2.06 -30.78 -5.85
CA TRP A 387 -2.23 -29.85 -4.73
C TRP A 387 -3.49 -30.19 -3.95
N ALA A 388 -3.41 -30.11 -2.63
CA ALA A 388 -4.56 -30.28 -1.75
C ALA A 388 -5.39 -28.98 -1.75
N LEU A 389 -6.26 -28.82 -2.74
CA LEU A 389 -7.17 -27.68 -2.84
C LEU A 389 -8.37 -27.84 -1.88
N PRO A 390 -8.98 -26.73 -1.38
CA PRO A 390 -10.27 -26.80 -0.71
C PRO A 390 -11.36 -27.30 -1.68
N ASP A 391 -12.45 -27.87 -1.17
CA ASP A 391 -13.44 -28.55 -2.01
C ASP A 391 -14.32 -27.59 -2.83
N ALA A 392 -14.66 -27.98 -4.06
CA ALA A 392 -15.60 -27.25 -4.90
C ALA A 392 -17.03 -27.54 -4.44
N GLY A 393 -17.66 -26.56 -3.80
CA GLY A 393 -19.03 -26.66 -3.31
C GLY A 393 -19.43 -25.57 -2.31
N SER A 394 -18.48 -24.81 -1.76
CA SER A 394 -18.70 -23.77 -0.74
C SER A 394 -19.34 -22.46 -1.26
N ALA A 395 -20.15 -22.52 -2.31
CA ALA A 395 -21.00 -21.41 -2.76
C ALA A 395 -22.33 -21.38 -1.98
N VAL A 396 -22.27 -20.84 -0.75
CA VAL A 396 -23.39 -20.31 0.06
C VAL A 396 -24.58 -21.25 0.36
N ALA A 397 -24.34 -22.31 1.16
CA ALA A 397 -25.26 -22.74 2.22
C ALA A 397 -24.51 -23.56 3.27
N GLY A 398 -24.23 -22.98 4.45
CA GLY A 398 -23.39 -23.60 5.48
C GLY A 398 -21.89 -23.51 5.15
N ALA A 399 -21.30 -22.34 5.39
CA ALA A 399 -19.85 -22.15 5.20
C ALA A 399 -19.04 -23.07 6.15
N PRO A 400 -17.87 -23.59 5.72
CA PRO A 400 -16.89 -24.06 6.69
C PRO A 400 -16.58 -22.90 7.64
N ALA A 401 -16.53 -23.16 8.94
CA ALA A 401 -16.27 -22.11 9.92
C ALA A 401 -14.95 -21.40 9.57
N ALA A 402 -15.00 -20.07 9.46
CA ALA A 402 -13.79 -19.26 9.35
C ALA A 402 -12.85 -19.67 10.50
N LEU A 403 -11.55 -19.86 10.21
CA LEU A 403 -10.61 -20.42 11.19
C LEU A 403 -10.79 -19.74 12.56
N PRO A 404 -10.90 -20.53 13.64
CA PRO A 404 -11.16 -19.99 14.96
C PRO A 404 -10.14 -18.91 15.27
N LEU A 405 -10.65 -17.79 15.80
CA LEU A 405 -9.78 -16.70 16.21
C LEU A 405 -9.16 -17.08 17.55
N PRO A 406 -7.84 -16.87 17.73
CA PRO A 406 -7.24 -16.97 19.04
C PRO A 406 -7.87 -15.92 19.98
N SER A 407 -7.68 -16.08 21.29
CA SER A 407 -7.84 -14.96 22.21
C SER A 407 -6.91 -13.81 21.82
N VAL A 408 -7.18 -12.60 22.31
CA VAL A 408 -6.25 -11.46 22.10
C VAL A 408 -4.85 -11.74 22.65
N VAL A 409 -4.76 -12.56 23.70
CA VAL A 409 -3.50 -12.91 24.38
C VAL A 409 -2.69 -13.90 23.56
N GLU A 410 -3.32 -14.97 23.07
CA GLU A 410 -2.68 -15.92 22.15
C GLU A 410 -2.31 -15.23 20.84
N GLY A 411 -3.23 -14.43 20.27
CA GLY A 411 -2.98 -13.65 19.07
C GLY A 411 -1.83 -12.65 19.22
N TRP A 412 -1.64 -12.07 20.40
CA TRP A 412 -0.48 -11.23 20.71
C TRP A 412 0.82 -12.05 20.82
N LYS A 413 0.80 -13.13 21.60
CA LYS A 413 1.97 -14.03 21.80
C LYS A 413 2.45 -14.67 20.49
N GLU A 414 1.54 -14.99 19.59
CA GLU A 414 1.82 -15.57 18.27
C GLU A 414 2.12 -14.51 17.18
N GLY A 415 2.02 -13.21 17.49
CA GLY A 415 2.27 -12.13 16.53
C GLY A 415 1.18 -11.97 15.45
N LEU A 416 -0.02 -12.50 15.70
CA LEU A 416 -1.20 -12.47 14.82
C LEU A 416 -1.99 -11.16 14.89
N VAL A 417 -1.70 -10.28 15.85
CA VAL A 417 -2.33 -8.95 15.95
C VAL A 417 -1.91 -8.07 14.76
N ASP A 418 -2.89 -7.61 13.98
CA ASP A 418 -2.66 -7.03 12.65
C ASP A 418 -2.84 -5.50 12.54
N ASN A 419 -3.16 -4.83 13.64
CA ASN A 419 -3.24 -3.38 13.70
C ASN A 419 -2.71 -2.82 15.04
N VAL A 420 -1.54 -2.18 15.00
CA VAL A 420 -1.09 -1.30 16.09
C VAL A 420 -0.46 -0.06 15.47
N TYR A 421 -1.32 0.83 14.95
CA TYR A 421 -0.91 2.13 14.45
C TYR A 421 -1.05 3.17 15.56
N TRP A 422 -0.07 4.06 15.68
CA TRP A 422 -0.03 5.09 16.71
C TRP A 422 -0.41 6.46 16.13
N THR A 423 -1.21 7.21 16.87
CA THR A 423 -1.35 8.65 16.70
C THR A 423 -0.97 9.35 18.00
N GLU A 424 -0.55 10.60 17.89
CA GLU A 424 -0.48 11.48 19.06
C GLU A 424 -1.87 11.97 19.45
N LEU A 425 -2.07 12.21 20.74
CA LEU A 425 -3.29 12.70 21.35
C LEU A 425 -2.91 13.70 22.45
N GLU A 426 -3.37 14.94 22.33
CA GLU A 426 -3.15 15.98 23.33
C GLU A 426 -4.26 15.97 24.39
N LEU A 427 -3.87 16.08 25.66
CA LEU A 427 -4.77 16.15 26.81
C LEU A 427 -4.16 17.05 27.89
N GLY A 428 -4.45 18.36 27.82
CA GLY A 428 -3.80 19.35 28.67
C GLY A 428 -2.28 19.40 28.42
N PRO A 429 -1.42 19.28 29.45
CA PRO A 429 0.03 19.28 29.28
C PRO A 429 0.57 17.97 28.67
N TYR A 430 -0.25 16.93 28.58
CA TYR A 430 0.18 15.60 28.13
C TYR A 430 0.04 15.44 26.61
N ARG A 431 1.10 14.93 25.97
CA ARG A 431 1.04 14.37 24.61
C ARG A 431 1.19 12.86 24.72
N LEU A 432 0.05 12.19 24.60
CA LEU A 432 -0.10 10.74 24.71
C LEU A 432 0.07 10.11 23.33
N ARG A 433 0.47 8.83 23.28
CA ARG A 433 0.40 8.01 22.07
C ARG A 433 -0.68 6.95 22.24
N VAL A 434 -1.67 6.95 21.34
CA VAL A 434 -2.82 6.05 21.42
C VAL A 434 -3.00 5.23 20.14
N ALA A 435 -3.49 4.00 20.27
CA ALA A 435 -3.78 3.15 19.12
C ALA A 435 -4.95 3.72 18.31
N THR A 436 -4.82 3.81 16.99
CA THR A 436 -5.83 4.43 16.10
C THR A 436 -7.14 3.65 16.01
N ASP A 437 -7.16 2.40 16.47
CA ASP A 437 -8.28 1.46 16.37
C ASP A 437 -8.05 0.35 17.42
N ALA A 438 -9.10 -0.36 17.87
CA ALA A 438 -8.95 -1.47 18.80
C ALA A 438 -8.20 -2.66 18.18
N LEU A 439 -7.55 -3.51 19.00
CA LEU A 439 -6.76 -4.64 18.49
C LEU A 439 -7.61 -5.64 17.70
N SER A 440 -7.09 -6.10 16.55
CA SER A 440 -7.67 -7.14 15.70
C SER A 440 -6.67 -8.23 15.33
N VAL A 441 -7.23 -9.40 15.02
CA VAL A 441 -6.55 -10.56 14.44
C VAL A 441 -7.36 -11.00 13.22
N ARG A 442 -6.68 -11.20 12.07
CA ARG A 442 -7.29 -11.50 10.76
C ARG A 442 -8.40 -10.50 10.38
N GLY A 443 -8.20 -9.22 10.69
CA GLY A 443 -9.11 -8.09 10.43
C GLY A 443 -10.31 -7.99 11.38
N VAL A 444 -10.44 -8.90 12.34
CA VAL A 444 -11.56 -8.95 13.30
C VAL A 444 -11.10 -8.39 14.65
N ARG A 445 -11.78 -7.34 15.13
CA ARG A 445 -11.52 -6.76 16.45
C ARG A 445 -11.94 -7.78 17.51
N LEU A 446 -11.02 -8.14 18.40
CA LEU A 446 -11.24 -9.24 19.35
C LEU A 446 -11.79 -8.73 20.69
N PRO A 447 -12.84 -9.37 21.23
CA PRO A 447 -13.27 -9.20 22.61
C PRO A 447 -12.20 -9.61 23.62
N VAL A 448 -12.04 -8.79 24.65
CA VAL A 448 -11.00 -8.95 25.68
C VAL A 448 -11.61 -8.90 27.08
N THR A 449 -11.06 -9.66 28.03
CA THR A 449 -11.30 -9.45 29.46
C THR A 449 -10.32 -8.41 30.00
N PHE A 450 -10.60 -7.82 31.17
CA PHE A 450 -9.62 -6.93 31.79
C PHE A 450 -8.36 -7.69 32.25
N ARG A 451 -8.49 -8.95 32.69
CA ARG A 451 -7.34 -9.81 33.00
C ARG A 451 -6.44 -10.05 31.80
N GLU A 452 -7.03 -10.30 30.63
CA GLU A 452 -6.30 -10.43 29.35
C GLU A 452 -5.57 -9.12 29.01
N VAL A 453 -6.20 -7.96 29.20
CA VAL A 453 -5.54 -6.65 29.01
C VAL A 453 -4.34 -6.49 29.97
N LEU A 454 -4.49 -6.79 31.26
CA LEU A 454 -3.38 -6.67 32.22
C LEU A 454 -2.23 -7.65 31.94
N GLU A 455 -2.52 -8.86 31.44
CA GLU A 455 -1.49 -9.79 30.98
C GLU A 455 -0.71 -9.24 29.78
N LEU A 456 -1.39 -8.55 28.86
CA LEU A 456 -0.75 -7.88 27.73
C LEU A 456 0.07 -6.67 28.17
N CYS A 457 -0.39 -5.90 29.16
CA CYS A 457 0.37 -4.79 29.72
C CYS A 457 1.72 -5.24 30.33
N ARG A 458 1.75 -6.36 31.06
CA ARG A 458 3.01 -6.95 31.61
C ARG A 458 4.03 -7.33 30.54
N THR A 459 3.59 -7.59 29.31
CA THR A 459 4.42 -8.11 28.21
C THR A 459 4.55 -7.14 27.03
N SER A 460 4.13 -5.88 27.23
CA SER A 460 4.20 -4.80 26.25
C SER A 460 4.57 -3.48 26.94
N HIS A 461 4.69 -2.40 26.17
CA HIS A 461 4.79 -1.05 26.73
C HIS A 461 3.44 -0.34 26.69
N TYR A 462 2.32 -1.07 26.86
CA TYR A 462 0.97 -0.53 26.70
C TYR A 462 0.15 -0.57 27.99
N LEU A 463 -0.86 0.27 28.07
CA LEU A 463 -1.76 0.45 29.20
C LEU A 463 -3.23 0.40 28.75
N PRO A 464 -4.17 0.03 29.63
CA PRO A 464 -5.57 0.36 29.44
C PRO A 464 -5.74 1.90 29.46
N PRO A 465 -6.65 2.47 28.67
CA PRO A 465 -6.93 3.90 28.77
C PRO A 465 -7.54 4.26 30.14
N THR A 466 -7.45 5.52 30.54
CA THR A 466 -8.32 6.06 31.59
C THR A 466 -9.63 6.57 30.97
N ARG A 467 -10.61 6.92 31.80
CA ARG A 467 -11.82 7.62 31.33
C ARG A 467 -11.48 8.90 30.55
N ALA A 468 -10.58 9.74 31.07
CA ALA A 468 -10.19 11.00 30.43
C ALA A 468 -9.55 10.76 29.05
N ILE A 469 -8.74 9.70 28.91
CA ILE A 469 -8.16 9.31 27.63
C ILE A 469 -9.25 8.83 26.65
N CYS A 470 -10.24 8.05 27.11
CA CYS A 470 -11.36 7.63 26.27
C CYS A 470 -12.23 8.81 25.79
N ASP A 471 -12.38 9.85 26.61
CA ASP A 471 -13.06 11.08 26.23
C ASP A 471 -12.23 11.92 25.24
N ALA A 472 -10.92 12.06 25.47
CA ALA A 472 -10.01 12.76 24.56
C ALA A 472 -9.89 12.06 23.19
N ARG A 473 -9.76 10.73 23.16
CA ARG A 473 -9.74 9.90 21.93
C ARG A 473 -10.97 10.18 21.06
N TRP A 474 -12.16 10.18 21.66
CA TRP A 474 -13.41 10.45 20.95
C TRP A 474 -13.46 11.87 20.36
N GLN A 475 -12.99 12.87 21.11
CA GLN A 475 -12.93 14.26 20.61
C GLN A 475 -11.89 14.42 19.49
N ALA A 476 -10.75 13.75 19.57
CA ALA A 476 -9.72 13.80 18.52
C ALA A 476 -9.99 12.86 17.32
N ALA A 477 -10.94 11.92 17.41
CA ALA A 477 -11.17 10.92 16.38
C ALA A 477 -11.60 11.53 15.04
N ALA A 478 -10.73 11.37 14.02
CA ALA A 478 -11.02 11.70 12.63
C ALA A 478 -12.19 10.87 12.07
N ARG A 479 -12.41 9.65 12.58
CA ARG A 479 -13.54 8.80 12.24
C ARG A 479 -14.30 8.36 13.49
N ARG A 480 -15.27 9.17 13.91
CA ARG A 480 -16.24 8.82 14.95
C ARG A 480 -17.26 7.84 14.40
N VAL A 481 -17.38 6.65 14.98
CA VAL A 481 -18.33 5.62 14.56
C VAL A 481 -19.35 5.39 15.68
N VAL A 482 -20.60 5.78 15.41
CA VAL A 482 -21.76 5.43 16.22
C VAL A 482 -22.56 4.41 15.42
N LEU A 483 -22.85 3.27 16.03
CA LEU A 483 -23.65 2.23 15.37
C LEU A 483 -25.13 2.51 15.60
N ALA A 484 -25.88 2.54 14.50
CA ALA A 484 -27.33 2.73 14.54
C ALA A 484 -27.99 1.67 15.46
N PRO A 485 -29.04 2.06 16.21
CA PRO A 485 -29.85 1.11 16.96
C PRO A 485 -30.32 -0.05 16.07
N LEU A 486 -30.30 -1.26 16.61
CA LEU A 486 -30.83 -2.43 15.90
C LEU A 486 -32.35 -2.32 15.88
N GLY A 487 -32.94 -2.31 14.68
CA GLY A 487 -34.39 -2.42 14.53
C GLY A 487 -34.92 -3.77 15.06
N PRO A 488 -36.24 -3.89 15.33
CA PRO A 488 -36.84 -5.13 15.83
C PRO A 488 -36.43 -6.35 14.96
N PRO A 489 -36.00 -7.48 15.58
CA PRO A 489 -36.15 -7.83 17.00
C PRO A 489 -35.01 -7.33 17.93
N GLY A 490 -34.09 -6.50 17.43
CA GLY A 490 -33.08 -5.82 18.24
C GLY A 490 -31.85 -6.69 18.56
N LEU A 491 -31.14 -6.30 19.62
CA LEU A 491 -29.89 -6.95 20.04
C LEU A 491 -30.04 -8.43 20.43
N PRO A 492 -31.06 -8.87 21.21
CA PRO A 492 -31.17 -10.28 21.61
C PRO A 492 -31.18 -11.24 20.41
N ALA A 493 -32.02 -10.98 19.41
CA ALA A 493 -32.08 -11.80 18.19
C ALA A 493 -30.80 -11.74 17.34
N LEU A 494 -30.02 -10.65 17.41
CA LEU A 494 -28.70 -10.60 16.77
C LEU A 494 -27.72 -11.54 17.48
N LEU A 495 -27.75 -11.60 18.82
CA LEU A 495 -26.89 -12.48 19.61
C LEU A 495 -27.32 -13.95 19.53
N GLU A 496 -28.61 -14.24 19.45
CA GLU A 496 -29.14 -15.58 19.15
C GLU A 496 -28.69 -16.07 17.76
N ARG A 497 -28.71 -15.18 16.76
CA ARG A 497 -28.22 -15.47 15.40
C ARG A 497 -26.71 -15.74 15.33
N PHE A 498 -25.94 -15.20 16.28
CA PHE A 498 -24.50 -15.36 16.37
C PHE A 498 -24.13 -15.91 17.76
N PRO A 499 -24.32 -17.22 18.03
CA PRO A 499 -24.30 -17.75 19.39
C PRO A 499 -22.90 -17.83 20.03
N THR A 500 -21.82 -17.61 19.27
CA THR A 500 -20.44 -17.59 19.81
C THR A 500 -19.89 -16.17 19.85
N LEU A 501 -19.06 -15.88 20.86
CA LEU A 501 -18.39 -14.58 21.01
C LEU A 501 -17.56 -14.22 19.77
N GLU A 502 -16.97 -15.20 19.09
CA GLU A 502 -16.25 -15.00 17.83
C GLU A 502 -17.18 -14.57 16.69
N ALA A 503 -18.33 -15.25 16.52
CA ALA A 503 -19.30 -14.89 15.50
C ALA A 503 -19.84 -13.46 15.71
N GLN A 504 -20.08 -13.09 16.97
CA GLN A 504 -20.47 -11.73 17.36
C GLN A 504 -19.36 -10.72 17.08
N ALA A 505 -18.09 -11.03 17.40
CA ALA A 505 -16.94 -10.17 17.12
C ALA A 505 -16.74 -9.92 15.62
N ARG A 506 -16.93 -10.96 14.80
CA ARG A 506 -16.90 -10.87 13.33
C ARG A 506 -18.00 -9.96 12.81
N GLU A 507 -19.23 -10.14 13.28
CA GLU A 507 -20.36 -9.30 12.87
C GLU A 507 -20.19 -7.85 13.35
N TRP A 508 -19.78 -7.65 14.60
CA TRP A 508 -19.52 -6.32 15.14
C TRP A 508 -18.42 -5.59 14.36
N SER A 509 -17.35 -6.29 14.01
CA SER A 509 -16.27 -5.75 13.18
C SER A 509 -16.75 -5.34 11.78
N LYS A 510 -17.64 -6.09 11.14
CA LYS A 510 -18.26 -5.69 9.87
C LYS A 510 -19.10 -4.42 10.02
N ARG A 511 -19.90 -4.31 11.09
CA ARG A 511 -20.74 -3.13 11.36
C ARG A 511 -19.90 -1.87 11.61
N ILE A 512 -18.76 -1.99 12.29
CA ILE A 512 -17.77 -0.89 12.43
C ILE A 512 -17.09 -0.57 11.09
N GLY A 513 -16.97 -1.56 10.21
CA GLY A 513 -16.31 -1.45 8.92
C GLY A 513 -14.78 -1.51 9.00
N PRO A 514 -14.08 -1.07 7.93
CA PRO A 514 -12.66 -1.32 7.75
C PRO A 514 -11.81 -0.72 8.89
N LYS A 515 -10.69 -1.37 9.14
CA LYS A 515 -9.63 -0.92 10.07
C LYS A 515 -9.08 0.44 9.63
N SER A 516 -8.84 1.32 10.58
CA SER A 516 -8.45 2.71 10.31
C SER A 516 -7.02 3.01 10.75
N ALA A 517 -6.22 3.58 9.84
CA ALA A 517 -4.92 4.18 10.15
C ALA A 517 -5.05 5.63 10.66
N ALA A 518 -6.19 6.27 10.46
CA ALA A 518 -6.57 7.51 11.15
C ALA A 518 -7.34 7.16 12.43
N LEU A 519 -7.31 8.02 13.45
CA LEU A 519 -7.97 7.75 14.74
C LEU A 519 -9.48 7.50 14.59
N LEU A 520 -9.89 6.28 14.93
CA LEU A 520 -11.26 5.80 14.95
C LEU A 520 -11.65 5.48 16.39
N ASP A 521 -12.84 5.94 16.80
CA ASP A 521 -13.38 5.69 18.13
C ASP A 521 -14.92 5.66 18.11
N GLY A 522 -15.52 5.11 19.16
CA GLY A 522 -16.95 5.18 19.44
C GLY A 522 -17.69 3.85 19.64
N PRO A 523 -17.51 2.81 18.82
CA PRO A 523 -18.46 1.70 18.74
C PRO A 523 -18.16 0.52 19.68
N TRP A 524 -17.40 0.73 20.76
CA TRP A 524 -17.06 -0.31 21.74
C TRP A 524 -16.94 0.24 23.17
N LYS A 525 -16.99 -0.66 24.15
CA LYS A 525 -16.60 -0.42 25.54
C LYS A 525 -15.12 -0.73 25.69
N GLU A 526 -14.37 0.14 26.35
CA GLU A 526 -12.99 -0.10 26.81
C GLU A 526 -13.02 -0.58 28.27
N TRP A 527 -12.00 -1.34 28.67
CA TRP A 527 -11.67 -1.52 30.08
C TRP A 527 -10.72 -0.40 30.51
N ILE A 528 -11.09 0.31 31.57
CA ILE A 528 -10.36 1.52 31.99
C ILE A 528 -9.65 1.37 33.33
N LEU A 529 -8.56 2.11 33.47
CA LEU A 529 -7.90 2.38 34.75
C LEU A 529 -8.74 3.37 35.59
N GLU A 530 -8.90 3.08 36.88
CA GLU A 530 -9.63 3.89 37.87
C GLU A 530 -8.94 3.82 39.25
N PRO A 531 -8.95 4.88 40.09
CA PRO A 531 -8.25 4.89 41.38
C PRO A 531 -8.72 3.84 42.41
N GLN A 532 -9.97 3.41 42.31
CA GLN A 532 -10.63 2.58 43.33
C GLN A 532 -10.68 1.09 42.97
N LEU A 533 -9.95 0.69 41.92
CA LEU A 533 -9.98 -0.68 41.41
C LEU A 533 -9.38 -1.67 42.42
N LYS A 534 -10.16 -2.66 42.85
CA LYS A 534 -9.67 -3.78 43.66
C LYS A 534 -9.18 -4.91 42.76
N GLU A 535 -8.33 -5.79 43.30
CA GLU A 535 -7.93 -7.01 42.60
C GLU A 535 -9.16 -7.79 42.11
N ARG A 536 -9.06 -8.34 40.89
CA ARG A 536 -10.12 -9.07 40.19
C ARG A 536 -11.39 -8.28 39.85
N GLN A 537 -11.44 -6.97 40.12
CA GLN A 537 -12.49 -6.10 39.58
C GLN A 537 -12.09 -5.54 38.22
N ALA A 538 -13.10 -5.14 37.44
CA ALA A 538 -12.91 -4.39 36.21
C ALA A 538 -13.93 -3.25 36.12
N VAL A 539 -13.56 -2.18 35.41
CA VAL A 539 -14.46 -1.06 35.09
C VAL A 539 -14.50 -0.87 33.59
N ASN A 540 -15.70 -0.89 33.02
CA ASN A 540 -15.91 -0.60 31.60
C ASN A 540 -16.45 0.83 31.39
N TYR A 541 -16.09 1.41 30.24
CA TYR A 541 -16.52 2.75 29.83
C TYR A 541 -16.62 2.84 28.31
N GLY A 542 -17.52 3.69 27.79
CA GLY A 542 -17.60 3.97 26.36
C GLY A 542 -18.92 3.54 25.71
N LEU A 543 -18.83 3.03 24.48
CA LEU A 543 -19.92 2.80 23.54
C LEU A 543 -20.73 4.09 23.31
N ARG A 544 -20.26 4.93 22.39
CA ARG A 544 -20.75 6.29 22.15
C ARG A 544 -22.11 6.32 21.45
N ARG A 545 -22.89 7.34 21.76
CA ARG A 545 -24.13 7.77 21.10
C ARG A 545 -23.83 8.86 20.08
N GLU A 546 -24.81 9.16 19.24
CA GLU A 546 -24.73 10.19 18.18
C GLU A 546 -24.37 11.58 18.72
N GLY A 547 -24.82 11.93 19.92
CA GLY A 547 -24.42 13.13 20.66
C GLY A 547 -23.16 13.01 21.54
N GLY A 548 -22.29 12.02 21.32
CA GLY A 548 -21.02 11.81 22.05
C GLY A 548 -21.12 11.29 23.50
N ALA A 549 -22.32 11.31 24.09
CA ALA A 549 -22.58 10.66 25.38
C ALA A 549 -22.34 9.14 25.30
N VAL A 550 -21.91 8.52 26.39
CA VAL A 550 -21.69 7.08 26.50
C VAL A 550 -22.96 6.30 26.85
N TRP A 551 -23.11 5.09 26.31
CA TRP A 551 -24.04 4.09 26.85
C TRP A 551 -23.49 3.50 28.15
N GLN A 552 -22.19 3.22 28.22
CA GLN A 552 -21.52 2.69 29.40
C GLN A 552 -20.79 3.82 30.15
N ARG A 553 -21.41 4.31 31.23
CA ARG A 553 -20.71 5.05 32.29
C ARG A 553 -19.81 4.07 33.08
N PRO A 554 -18.81 4.54 33.86
CA PRO A 554 -17.95 3.66 34.66
C PRO A 554 -18.77 2.64 35.46
N GLY A 555 -18.64 1.36 35.10
CA GLY A 555 -19.49 0.28 35.60
C GLY A 555 -18.67 -0.82 36.27
N HIS A 556 -18.96 -1.10 37.54
CA HIS A 556 -18.28 -2.09 38.39
C HIS A 556 -19.04 -3.43 38.51
N ALA A 557 -20.03 -3.67 37.63
CA ALA A 557 -20.93 -4.83 37.71
C ALA A 557 -20.28 -6.16 37.26
N HIS A 558 -19.02 -6.12 36.84
CA HIS A 558 -18.30 -7.25 36.24
C HIS A 558 -16.92 -7.42 36.89
N ASP A 559 -16.47 -8.67 36.96
CA ASP A 559 -15.11 -9.01 37.38
C ASP A 559 -14.12 -8.92 36.21
N ASP A 560 -12.84 -9.17 36.50
CA ASP A 560 -11.76 -9.13 35.52
C ASP A 560 -11.78 -10.27 34.48
N ALA A 561 -12.66 -11.27 34.64
CA ALA A 561 -12.80 -12.41 33.74
C ALA A 561 -13.99 -12.28 32.77
N HIS A 562 -14.90 -11.34 33.01
CA HIS A 562 -16.01 -11.06 32.11
C HIS A 562 -15.55 -10.51 30.76
N LYS A 563 -16.20 -10.92 29.66
CA LYS A 563 -16.16 -10.24 28.36
C LYS A 563 -17.41 -10.51 27.51
N ASP A 564 -17.77 -9.52 26.71
CA ASP A 564 -18.78 -9.57 25.66
C ASP A 564 -18.24 -9.00 24.34
N TRP A 565 -19.03 -9.16 23.27
CA TRP A 565 -18.72 -8.80 21.88
C TRP A 565 -18.37 -7.32 21.65
N SER A 566 -18.65 -6.43 22.62
CA SER A 566 -18.38 -4.99 22.55
C SER A 566 -17.22 -4.54 23.44
N GLN A 567 -16.63 -5.41 24.25
CA GLN A 567 -15.47 -5.08 25.09
C GLN A 567 -14.17 -5.28 24.29
N LEU A 568 -13.74 -4.22 23.62
CA LEU A 568 -12.53 -4.19 22.79
C LEU A 568 -11.46 -3.32 23.47
N TRP A 569 -10.20 -3.50 23.13
CA TRP A 569 -9.09 -2.69 23.67
C TRP A 569 -8.33 -1.94 22.58
N ALA A 570 -8.27 -0.62 22.71
CA ALA A 570 -7.42 0.26 21.91
C ALA A 570 -6.31 0.87 22.78
N PRO A 571 -5.12 0.24 22.85
CA PRO A 571 -4.11 0.54 23.86
C PRO A 571 -3.59 1.98 23.85
N VAL A 572 -3.14 2.40 25.03
CA VAL A 572 -2.32 3.61 25.23
C VAL A 572 -0.86 3.19 25.38
N HIS A 573 0.07 3.91 24.78
CA HIS A 573 1.50 3.67 24.95
C HIS A 573 1.99 4.25 26.28
N ARG A 574 2.79 3.49 27.04
CA ARG A 574 3.30 3.84 28.37
C ARG A 574 4.23 5.05 28.37
N GLN A 575 5.04 5.24 27.32
CA GLN A 575 5.80 6.48 27.13
C GLN A 575 4.91 7.57 26.52
N ALA A 576 4.92 8.74 27.15
CA ALA A 576 4.28 9.98 26.71
C ALA A 576 5.23 11.16 26.97
N THR A 577 4.80 12.39 26.62
CA THR A 577 5.44 13.60 27.17
C THR A 577 4.46 14.41 28.01
N ARG A 578 5.00 15.19 28.94
CA ARG A 578 4.29 16.20 29.73
C ARG A 578 5.09 17.49 29.65
N ASP A 579 4.47 18.57 29.18
CA ASP A 579 5.11 19.88 29.01
C ASP A 579 6.40 19.82 28.12
N GLY A 580 6.45 18.84 27.20
CA GLY A 580 7.59 18.54 26.33
C GLY A 580 8.57 17.48 26.87
N GLU A 581 8.61 17.27 28.19
CA GLU A 581 9.52 16.31 28.83
C GLU A 581 8.99 14.88 28.77
N ALA A 582 9.88 13.90 28.58
CA ALA A 582 9.50 12.49 28.47
C ALA A 582 9.11 11.89 29.84
N ILE A 583 7.98 11.17 29.88
CA ILE A 583 7.46 10.53 31.09
C ILE A 583 7.04 9.08 30.87
N ASP A 584 7.09 8.30 31.95
CA ASP A 584 6.40 7.00 32.07
C ASP A 584 5.01 7.23 32.68
N LEU A 585 3.95 6.88 31.95
CA LEU A 585 2.58 7.05 32.40
C LEU A 585 2.23 6.16 33.61
N VAL A 586 2.89 5.01 33.82
CA VAL A 586 2.63 4.20 35.02
C VAL A 586 3.11 4.94 36.26
N ASP A 587 4.29 5.54 36.21
CA ASP A 587 4.81 6.32 37.33
C ASP A 587 4.05 7.63 37.55
N GLU A 588 3.57 8.27 36.49
CA GLU A 588 2.70 9.46 36.59
C GLU A 588 1.34 9.12 37.22
N LEU A 589 0.70 8.03 36.78
CA LEU A 589 -0.56 7.57 37.33
C LEU A 589 -0.40 6.98 38.74
N ALA A 590 0.77 6.45 39.09
CA ALA A 590 1.11 6.00 40.45
C ALA A 590 1.33 7.16 41.43
N ARG A 591 1.92 8.28 40.98
CA ARG A 591 2.02 9.52 41.78
C ARG A 591 0.66 10.17 42.04
N GLY A 592 -0.27 9.97 41.11
CA GLY A 592 -1.60 10.58 41.13
C GLY A 592 -1.70 11.72 40.12
N SER A 593 -2.75 11.67 39.30
CA SER A 593 -3.01 12.66 38.25
C SER A 593 -4.49 12.96 38.17
N GLU A 594 -4.89 14.13 38.67
CA GLU A 594 -6.29 14.59 38.64
C GLU A 594 -6.84 14.67 37.21
N LEU A 595 -6.03 15.11 36.25
CA LEU A 595 -6.45 15.23 34.85
C LEU A 595 -6.57 13.89 34.13
N LEU A 596 -5.63 12.96 34.36
CA LEU A 596 -5.65 11.66 33.66
C LEU A 596 -6.60 10.67 34.34
N LEU A 597 -6.69 10.67 35.67
CA LEU A 597 -7.29 9.57 36.43
C LEU A 597 -8.24 10.03 37.56
N GLY A 598 -8.16 11.28 38.04
CA GLY A 598 -8.91 11.74 39.22
C GLY A 598 -8.43 11.12 40.53
N GLY A 599 -7.13 10.83 40.62
CA GLY A 599 -6.50 10.17 41.77
C GLY A 599 -5.22 9.42 41.38
N ALA A 600 -4.78 8.51 42.24
CA ALA A 600 -3.62 7.63 42.02
C ALA A 600 -4.05 6.17 41.76
N LEU A 601 -3.23 5.42 41.01
CA LEU A 601 -3.46 3.99 40.79
C LEU A 601 -3.30 3.18 42.09
N PRO A 602 -4.12 2.13 42.29
CA PRO A 602 -3.89 1.13 43.34
C PRO A 602 -2.47 0.54 43.28
N PRO A 603 -1.77 0.36 44.42
CA PRO A 603 -0.40 -0.17 44.43
C PRO A 603 -0.25 -1.53 43.72
N TRP A 604 -1.20 -2.45 43.89
CA TRP A 604 -1.23 -3.74 43.21
C TRP A 604 -1.26 -3.59 41.68
N LEU A 605 -1.95 -2.56 41.18
CA LEU A 605 -2.10 -2.31 39.75
C LEU A 605 -0.85 -1.63 39.18
N VAL A 606 -0.18 -0.78 39.98
CA VAL A 606 1.15 -0.23 39.64
C VAL A 606 2.19 -1.36 39.53
N GLU A 607 2.18 -2.32 40.46
CA GLU A 607 3.05 -3.50 40.42
C GLU A 607 2.77 -4.37 39.18
N VAL A 608 1.50 -4.51 38.79
CA VAL A 608 1.10 -5.28 37.59
C VAL A 608 1.43 -4.58 36.27
N LEU A 609 1.55 -3.25 36.24
CA LEU A 609 1.81 -2.47 35.02
C LEU A 609 3.28 -2.06 34.84
N ARG A 610 4.14 -2.32 35.83
CA ARG A 610 5.57 -1.97 35.81
C ARG A 610 6.43 -2.99 35.06
#